data_AF-A0A0C3MYI0-F1
#
_entry.id   AF-A0A0C3MYI0-F1
#
_cell.length_a   1.000
_cell.length_b   1.000
_cell.length_c   1.000
_cell.angle_alpha   90.00
_cell.angle_beta   90.00
_cell.angle_gamma   90.00
#
_symmetry.space_group_name_H-M   'P 1'
#
loop_
_entity.id
_entity.type
_entity.pdbx_description
1 polymer ?
#
loop_
_entity_poly.entity_id
_entity_poly.type
_entity_poly.pdbx_seq_one_letter_code
_entity_poly.pdbx_strand_id
1 'polypeptide(L)' 'MRQREKLQSCYQNSKTVKNYLYELNEIWNMIGETNECTKVHKFWSGLRQELQCDLWKEKLNPEISMLKKVVASAEILEI' A
#
# COMPACT_ATOMS: atom_id res chain seq x y z
N MET A 1 -5.94 -4.74 -19.92
CA MET A 1 -7.01 -4.20 -19.04
C MET A 1 -7.10 -4.95 -17.72
N ARG A 2 -7.22 -6.29 -17.71
CA ARG A 2 -7.39 -7.13 -16.51
C ARG A 2 -6.48 -6.85 -15.30
N GLN A 3 -5.19 -6.57 -15.50
CA GLN A 3 -4.26 -6.36 -14.38
C GLN A 3 -4.42 -4.99 -13.70
N ARG A 4 -4.81 -3.94 -14.45
CA ARG A 4 -5.12 -2.63 -13.86
C ARG A 4 -6.41 -2.68 -13.04
N GLU A 5 -7.40 -3.43 -13.51
CA GLU A 5 -8.62 -3.70 -12.73
C GLU A 5 -8.31 -4.48 -11.45
N LYS A 6 -7.44 -5.49 -11.53
CA LYS A 6 -6.95 -6.24 -10.37
C LYS A 6 -6.23 -5.34 -9.36
N LEU A 7 -5.46 -4.36 -9.82
CA LEU A 7 -4.83 -3.37 -8.96
C LEU A 7 -5.87 -2.52 -8.22
N GLN A 8 -6.94 -2.09 -8.92
CA GLN A 8 -8.00 -1.30 -8.30
C GLN A 8 -8.76 -2.07 -7.22
N SER A 9 -9.00 -3.38 -7.43
CA SER A 9 -9.69 -4.23 -6.46
C SER A 9 -8.78 -4.87 -5.39
N CYS A 10 -7.48 -4.57 -5.38
CA CYS A 10 -6.54 -5.11 -4.40
C CYS A 10 -6.54 -4.25 -3.12
N TYR A 11 -6.95 -4.86 -2.00
CA TYR A 11 -7.02 -4.27 -0.66
C TYR A 11 -6.43 -5.23 0.37
N GLN A 12 -5.99 -4.69 1.51
CA GLN A 12 -5.49 -5.45 2.65
C GLN A 12 -6.59 -6.38 3.20
N ASN A 13 -7.76 -5.83 3.51
CA ASN A 13 -8.88 -6.57 4.12
C ASN A 13 -8.42 -7.37 5.35
N SER A 14 -8.53 -8.70 5.32
CA SER A 14 -8.09 -9.63 6.37
C SER A 14 -6.65 -10.10 6.21
N LYS A 15 -5.92 -9.65 5.18
CA LYS A 15 -4.51 -10.00 4.96
C LYS A 15 -3.63 -9.17 5.89
N THR A 16 -2.47 -9.72 6.22
CA THR A 16 -1.39 -8.92 6.80
C THR A 16 -0.91 -7.87 5.80
N VAL A 17 -0.36 -6.77 6.29
CA VAL A 17 0.31 -5.72 5.50
C VAL A 17 1.35 -6.34 4.58
N LYS A 18 2.13 -7.30 5.09
CA LYS A 18 3.15 -8.01 4.32
C LYS A 18 2.58 -8.79 3.14
N ASN A 19 1.51 -9.56 3.37
CA ASN A 19 0.86 -10.34 2.30
C ASN A 19 0.18 -9.43 1.27
N TYR A 20 -0.43 -8.35 1.74
CA TYR A 20 -1.02 -7.33 0.88
C TYR A 20 0.04 -6.66 -0.02
N LEU A 21 1.18 -6.26 0.56
CA LEU A 21 2.28 -5.67 -0.18
C LEU A 21 2.87 -6.66 -1.21
N TYR A 22 2.98 -7.94 -0.85
CA TYR A 22 3.43 -8.97 -1.78
C TYR A 22 2.53 -9.03 -3.03
N GLU A 23 1.21 -9.07 -2.85
CA GLU A 23 0.27 -9.05 -3.98
C GLU A 23 0.38 -7.79 -4.83
N LEU A 24 0.56 -6.62 -4.19
CA LEU A 24 0.75 -5.36 -4.91
C LEU A 24 2.04 -5.37 -5.74
N ASN A 25 3.15 -5.84 -5.18
CA ASN A 25 4.42 -5.94 -5.88
C ASN A 25 4.31 -6.84 -7.11
N GLU A 26 3.63 -7.98 -7.02
CA GLU A 26 3.40 -8.86 -8.16
C GLU A 26 2.62 -8.13 -9.27
N ILE A 27 1.57 -7.39 -8.93
CA ILE A 27 0.77 -6.64 -9.91
C ILE A 27 1.59 -5.49 -10.51
N TRP A 28 2.31 -4.72 -9.70
CA TRP A 28 3.17 -3.63 -10.17
C TRP A 28 4.25 -4.12 -11.11
N ASN A 29 4.89 -5.25 -10.80
CA ASN A 29 5.89 -5.88 -11.66
C ASN A 29 5.27 -6.31 -12.99
N MET A 30 4.07 -6.90 -12.97
CA MET A 30 3.38 -7.32 -14.20
C MET A 30 2.97 -6.15 -15.11
N ILE A 31 2.61 -4.99 -14.55
CA ILE A 31 2.19 -3.81 -15.34
C ILE A 31 3.32 -2.80 -15.58
N GLY A 32 4.51 -3.06 -15.07
CA GLY A 32 5.66 -2.14 -15.16
C GLY A 32 5.47 -0.82 -14.40
N GLU A 33 4.74 -0.83 -13.28
CA GLU A 33 4.55 0.38 -12.48
C GLU A 33 5.86 0.74 -11.76
N THR A 34 6.35 1.94 -12.00
CA THR A 34 7.62 2.45 -11.48
C THR A 34 7.46 3.77 -10.73
N ASN A 35 6.31 4.44 -10.85
CA ASN A 35 6.06 5.68 -10.14
C ASN A 35 5.83 5.40 -8.65
N GLU A 36 6.77 5.88 -7.81
CA GLU A 36 6.71 5.65 -6.38
C GLU A 36 5.46 6.28 -5.73
N CYS A 37 5.10 7.50 -6.11
CA CYS A 37 3.91 8.19 -5.59
C CYS A 37 2.64 7.38 -5.89
N THR A 38 2.49 6.86 -7.12
CA THR A 38 1.37 5.96 -7.47
C THR A 38 1.35 4.71 -6.58
N LYS A 39 2.50 4.09 -6.30
CA LYS A 39 2.60 2.91 -5.43
C LYS A 39 2.22 3.23 -4.00
N VAL A 40 2.71 4.35 -3.46
CA VAL A 40 2.39 4.82 -2.10
C VAL A 40 0.89 5.07 -1.97
N HIS A 41 0.29 5.81 -2.90
CA HIS A 41 -1.15 6.06 -2.91
C HIS A 41 -1.96 4.78 -2.96
N LYS A 42 -1.60 3.84 -3.83
CA LYS A 42 -2.35 2.59 -3.96
C LYS A 42 -2.20 1.70 -2.72
N PHE A 43 -1.00 1.60 -2.16
CA PHE A 43 -0.76 0.88 -0.92
C PHE A 43 -1.56 1.50 0.22
N TRP A 44 -1.42 2.81 0.45
CA TRP A 44 -2.07 3.52 1.54
C TRP A 44 -3.59 3.41 1.47
N SER A 45 -4.18 3.77 0.34
CA SER A 45 -5.65 3.74 0.17
C SER A 45 -6.25 2.34 0.27
N GLY A 46 -5.44 1.30 0.03
CA GLY A 46 -5.88 -0.08 0.16
C GLY A 46 -5.68 -0.72 1.53
N LEU A 47 -5.02 -0.04 2.48
CA LEU A 47 -4.92 -0.48 3.87
C LEU A 47 -6.27 -0.40 4.60
N ARG A 48 -6.39 -1.12 5.72
CA ARG A 48 -7.49 -0.95 6.68
C ARG A 48 -7.54 0.50 7.18
N GLN A 49 -8.74 1.03 7.38
CA GLN A 49 -8.95 2.43 7.75
C GLN A 49 -8.22 2.81 9.06
N GLU A 50 -8.17 1.90 10.02
CA GLU A 50 -7.45 2.08 11.29
C GLU A 50 -5.95 2.35 11.05
N LEU A 51 -5.30 1.54 10.22
CA LEU A 51 -3.90 1.73 9.84
C LEU A 51 -3.67 3.02 9.06
N GLN A 52 -4.58 3.40 8.17
CA GLN A 52 -4.49 4.68 7.47
C GLN A 52 -4.48 5.85 8.46
N CYS A 53 -5.37 5.81 9.46
CA CYS A 53 -5.41 6.82 10.53
C CYS A 53 -4.14 6.84 11.37
N ASP A 54 -3.59 5.68 11.71
CA ASP A 54 -2.38 5.60 12.53
C ASP A 54 -1.13 6.07 11.77
N LEU A 55 -1.04 5.80 10.47
CA LEU A 55 0.03 6.36 9.63
C LEU A 55 -0.03 7.89 9.56
N TRP A 56 -1.22 8.49 9.56
CA TRP A 56 -1.37 9.94 9.68
C TRP A 56 -0.87 10.46 11.04
N LYS A 57 -1.16 9.73 12.14
CA LYS A 57 -0.65 10.08 13.48
C LYS A 57 0.88 10.01 13.55
N GLU A 58 1.48 9.08 12.82
CA GLU A 58 2.94 8.95 12.63
C GLU A 58 3.55 10.03 11.71
N LYS A 59 2.76 11.03 11.30
CA LYS A 59 3.17 12.15 10.43
C LYS A 59 3.69 11.68 9.07
N LEU A 60 3.23 10.52 8.60
CA LEU A 60 3.43 10.09 7.23
C LEU A 60 2.37 10.72 6.33
N ASN A 61 2.71 10.85 5.06
CA ASN A 61 1.85 11.44 4.05
C ASN A 61 2.06 10.73 2.71
N PRO A 62 0.99 10.21 2.07
CA PRO A 62 1.10 9.45 0.84
C PRO A 62 1.69 10.22 -0.36
N GLU A 63 1.65 11.56 -0.34
CA GLU A 63 2.17 12.40 -1.42
C GLU A 63 3.70 12.58 -1.39
N ILE A 64 4.32 12.45 -0.22
CA ILE A 64 5.73 12.80 -0.01
C ILE A 64 6.54 11.71 0.69
N SER A 65 5.89 10.73 1.31
CA SER A 65 6.58 9.66 2.04
C SER A 65 6.97 8.54 1.09
N MET A 66 8.20 8.06 1.23
CA MET A 66 8.69 6.91 0.46
C MET A 66 7.92 5.64 0.83
N LEU A 67 7.66 4.78 -0.16
CA LEU A 67 6.88 3.55 0.03
C LEU A 67 7.48 2.67 1.13
N LYS A 68 8.80 2.54 1.14
CA LYS A 68 9.53 1.75 2.14
C LYS A 68 9.23 2.21 3.58
N LYS A 69 9.15 3.52 3.81
CA LYS A 69 8.87 4.09 5.13
C LYS A 69 7.42 3.84 5.55
N VAL A 70 6.49 4.03 4.61
CA VAL A 70 5.05 3.79 4.84
C VAL A 70 4.79 2.33 5.16
N VAL A 71 5.37 1.41 4.37
CA VAL A 71 5.28 -0.04 4.60
C VAL A 71 5.81 -0.42 5.97
N ALA A 72 7.03 -0.01 6.30
CA ALA A 72 7.65 -0.38 7.58
C ALA A 72 6.82 0.10 8.78
N SER A 73 6.24 1.29 8.68
CA SER A 73 5.37 1.83 9.75
C SER A 73 4.05 1.08 9.82
N ALA A 74 3.45 0.74 8.67
CA ALA A 74 2.21 -0.03 8.61
C ALA A 74 2.38 -1.44 9.18
N GLU A 75 3.52 -2.11 8.93
CA GLU A 75 3.83 -3.42 9.50
C GLU A 75 4.01 -3.37 11.03
N ILE A 76 4.57 -2.29 11.58
CA ILE A 76 4.71 -2.10 13.04
C ILE A 76 3.35 -1.83 13.71
N LEU A 77 2.49 -1.06 13.04
CA LEU A 77 1.15 -0.70 13.53
C LEU A 77 0.13 -1.82 13.39
N GLU A 78 0.41 -2.83 12.57
CA GLU A 78 -0.44 -4.02 12.44
C GLU A 78 -0.30 -4.93 13.67
N ILE A 79 -1.12 -4.65 14.68
CA ILE A 79 -1.27 -5.43 15.93
C ILE A 79 -2.49 -6.36 15.82
#